data_AF-A0A1D1V792-F1
#
_entry.id   AF-A0A1D1V792-F1
#
_cell.length_a   1.000
_cell.length_b   1.000
_cell.length_c   1.000
_cell.angle_alpha   90.00
_cell.angle_beta   90.00
_cell.angle_gamma   90.00
#
_symmetry.space_group_name_H-M   'P 1'
#
loop_
_entity.id
_entity.type
_entity.pdbx_description
1 polymer ?
#
loop_
_entity_poly.entity_id
_entity_poly.type
_entity_poly.pdbx_seq_one_letter_code
_entity_poly.pdbx_strand_id
1 'polypeptide(L)'
;MVSPVIEAMITIHGAICQTVGGEKILMVRRKIKGLITAERLLSHTSQGAHVRLLPSGNLYYNICDRKITKFVTEKYLKEVPDRKKRAEACVAVVKERMQAYGKDCLWNADQSGFEYEMRPGRTLDFVGAKHVLALTQSQNLMIQSYTVMMCVSPGVRKFVPVIFITLQEPEGIFGPLAKKSMFKASNLHVTASTSGMMTKELYIE
;
A
#
# COMPACT_ATOMS: atom_id res chain seq x y z
N MET A 1 10.77 10.95 -41.89
CA MET A 1 9.36 10.89 -41.44
C MET A 1 9.05 9.46 -41.04
N VAL A 2 8.72 9.28 -39.76
CA VAL A 2 8.02 8.16 -39.09
C VAL A 2 8.41 6.72 -39.49
N SER A 3 9.20 6.07 -38.63
CA SER A 3 9.45 4.63 -38.65
C SER A 3 8.21 3.86 -38.16
N PRO A 4 7.79 2.76 -38.83
CA PRO A 4 6.63 2.00 -38.41
C PRO A 4 6.93 1.21 -37.13
N VAL A 5 6.02 1.30 -36.16
CA VAL A 5 5.99 0.48 -34.95
C VAL A 5 5.78 -0.96 -35.38
N ILE A 6 6.80 -1.80 -35.17
CA ILE A 6 6.73 -3.25 -35.41
C ILE A 6 5.87 -3.85 -34.28
N GLU A 7 4.56 -3.97 -34.51
CA GLU A 7 3.70 -4.83 -33.70
C GLU A 7 3.94 -6.29 -34.07
N ALA A 8 4.83 -6.95 -33.34
CA ALA A 8 5.01 -8.40 -33.44
C ALA A 8 3.91 -9.12 -32.63
N MET A 9 2.75 -9.34 -33.24
CA MET A 9 1.75 -10.30 -32.72
C MET A 9 2.20 -11.74 -33.04
N ILE A 10 2.84 -12.39 -32.07
CA ILE A 10 3.19 -13.83 -32.17
C ILE A 10 1.95 -14.64 -31.78
N THR A 11 1.26 -15.20 -32.78
CA THR A 11 0.13 -16.13 -32.58
C THR A 11 0.67 -17.54 -32.33
N ILE A 12 0.85 -17.93 -31.06
CA ILE A 12 1.03 -19.33 -30.67
C ILE A 12 -0.33 -19.84 -30.20
N HIS A 13 -0.73 -21.02 -30.69
CA HIS A 13 -2.01 -21.67 -30.41
C HIS A 13 -2.44 -21.57 -28.92
N GLY A 14 -3.24 -20.55 -28.59
CA GLY A 14 -3.94 -20.40 -27.30
C GLY A 14 -3.43 -19.33 -26.31
N ALA A 15 -2.37 -18.58 -26.58
CA ALA A 15 -1.94 -17.49 -25.69
C ALA A 15 -1.43 -16.26 -26.47
N ILE A 16 -1.88 -15.07 -26.07
CA ILE A 16 -1.47 -13.78 -26.63
C ILE A 16 -0.68 -13.04 -25.55
N CYS A 17 0.59 -12.73 -25.80
CA CYS A 17 1.37 -11.84 -24.96
C CYS A 17 1.14 -10.40 -25.45
N GLN A 18 0.53 -9.54 -24.63
CA GLN A 18 0.33 -8.13 -24.95
C GLN A 18 1.21 -7.25 -24.07
N THR A 19 1.65 -6.11 -24.61
CA THR A 19 2.30 -5.06 -23.83
C THR A 19 1.29 -3.96 -23.58
N VAL A 20 0.90 -3.74 -22.32
CA VAL A 20 -0.04 -2.69 -21.93
C VAL A 20 0.69 -1.72 -21.01
N GLY A 21 0.81 -0.45 -21.42
CA GLY A 21 1.51 0.58 -20.63
C GLY A 21 3.00 0.30 -20.37
N GLY A 22 3.64 -0.54 -21.18
CA GLY A 22 5.05 -0.95 -21.03
C GLY A 22 5.27 -2.22 -20.20
N GLU A 23 4.23 -2.82 -19.63
CA GLU A 23 4.30 -4.10 -18.92
C GLU A 23 3.88 -5.27 -19.83
N LYS A 24 4.65 -6.37 -19.80
CA LYS A 24 4.33 -7.59 -20.54
C LYS A 24 3.31 -8.41 -19.77
N ILE A 25 2.15 -8.64 -20.37
CA ILE A 25 1.03 -9.40 -19.78
C ILE A 25 0.73 -10.60 -20.67
N LEU A 26 0.82 -11.80 -20.11
CA LEU A 26 0.42 -13.03 -20.79
C LEU A 26 -1.09 -13.24 -20.63
N MET A 27 -1.85 -13.06 -21.72
CA MET A 27 -3.28 -13.38 -21.76
C MET A 27 -3.50 -14.76 -22.37
N VAL A 28 -4.09 -15.65 -21.60
CA VAL A 28 -4.49 -16.99 -22.07
C VAL A 28 -5.95 -16.90 -22.55
N ARG A 29 -6.21 -17.19 -23.84
CA ARG A 29 -7.58 -17.20 -24.41
C ARG A 29 -7.90 -18.56 -25.05
N ARG A 30 -9.04 -19.14 -24.69
CA ARG A 30 -9.52 -20.43 -25.23
C ARG A 30 -9.96 -20.31 -26.70
N LYS A 31 -9.63 -21.32 -27.51
CA LYS A 31 -10.12 -21.52 -28.89
C LYS A 31 -11.43 -22.31 -28.83
N ILE A 32 -12.53 -21.75 -29.32
CA ILE A 32 -13.71 -22.55 -29.73
C ILE A 32 -13.52 -22.87 -31.22
N LYS A 33 -13.72 -24.14 -31.58
CA LYS A 33 -13.64 -24.62 -32.97
C LYS A 33 -14.69 -23.91 -33.83
N GLY A 34 -14.23 -23.21 -34.87
CA GLY A 34 -15.08 -22.59 -35.89
C GLY A 34 -14.29 -21.50 -36.62
N LEU A 35 -14.19 -21.61 -37.94
CA LEU A 35 -13.53 -20.66 -38.83
C LEU A 35 -14.33 -19.34 -38.81
N ILE A 36 -13.92 -18.32 -38.03
CA ILE A 36 -14.54 -16.99 -38.10
C ILE A 36 -13.45 -15.91 -37.98
N THR A 37 -13.50 -15.00 -38.95
CA THR A 37 -12.63 -13.84 -39.20
C THR A 37 -12.53 -12.89 -38.00
N ALA A 38 -11.39 -12.21 -37.91
CA ALA A 38 -10.73 -11.71 -36.69
C ALA A 38 -11.35 -10.53 -35.89
N GLU A 39 -12.60 -10.13 -36.08
CA GLU A 39 -13.08 -8.84 -35.52
C GLU A 39 -14.04 -8.87 -34.32
N ARG A 40 -14.42 -10.05 -33.79
CA ARG A 40 -15.57 -10.09 -32.85
C ARG A 40 -15.40 -10.77 -31.50
N LEU A 41 -14.18 -11.03 -31.03
CA LEU A 41 -13.94 -11.78 -29.78
C LEU A 41 -13.56 -10.88 -28.59
N LEU A 42 -14.34 -9.83 -28.31
CA LEU A 42 -14.07 -8.90 -27.19
C LEU A 42 -14.97 -9.02 -25.97
N SER A 43 -15.87 -10.01 -25.87
CA SER A 43 -16.75 -10.07 -24.69
C SER A 43 -16.91 -11.47 -24.10
N HIS A 44 -16.57 -11.53 -22.81
CA HIS A 44 -16.86 -12.56 -21.81
C HIS A 44 -16.25 -13.96 -21.99
N THR A 45 -15.50 -14.40 -20.98
CA THR A 45 -15.83 -15.63 -20.22
C THR A 45 -14.88 -15.84 -19.04
N SER A 46 -15.50 -16.01 -17.89
CA SER A 46 -14.98 -16.50 -16.62
C SER A 46 -14.96 -18.02 -16.61
N GLN A 47 -13.79 -18.65 -16.47
CA GLN A 47 -13.53 -19.86 -15.65
C GLN A 47 -12.13 -20.42 -15.91
N GLY A 48 -11.43 -20.70 -14.80
CA GLY A 48 -10.00 -21.02 -14.77
C GLY A 48 -9.64 -22.36 -15.43
N ALA A 49 -8.57 -22.32 -16.22
CA ALA A 49 -7.79 -23.48 -16.62
C ALA A 49 -6.30 -23.12 -16.55
N HIS A 50 -5.49 -24.03 -16.02
CA HIS A 50 -4.04 -23.90 -15.97
C HIS A 50 -3.48 -24.25 -17.36
N VAL A 51 -3.06 -23.25 -18.13
CA VAL A 51 -2.41 -23.49 -19.44
C VAL A 51 -0.90 -23.65 -19.21
N ARG A 52 -0.36 -24.80 -19.62
CA ARG A 52 1.07 -25.13 -19.56
C ARG A 52 1.64 -25.07 -20.97
N LEU A 53 2.63 -24.20 -21.18
CA LEU A 53 3.37 -24.13 -22.44
C LEU A 53 4.26 -25.36 -22.62
N LEU A 54 4.49 -25.77 -23.87
CA LEU A 54 5.40 -26.88 -24.17
C LEU A 54 6.84 -26.49 -23.76
N PRO A 55 7.63 -27.42 -23.19
CA PRO A 55 8.98 -27.13 -22.66
C PRO A 55 9.92 -26.46 -23.66
N SER A 56 9.81 -26.81 -24.94
CA SER A 56 10.60 -26.25 -26.04
C SER A 56 10.31 -24.76 -26.30
N GLY A 57 9.08 -24.31 -26.11
CA GLY A 57 8.71 -22.89 -26.25
C GLY A 57 9.19 -22.03 -25.08
N ASN A 58 9.20 -22.59 -23.87
CA ASN A 58 9.66 -21.89 -22.67
C ASN A 58 11.16 -21.56 -22.72
N LEU A 59 11.97 -22.47 -23.25
CA LEU A 59 13.41 -22.28 -23.39
C LEU A 59 13.77 -21.25 -24.47
N TYR A 60 13.05 -21.24 -25.59
CA TYR A 60 13.29 -20.33 -26.70
C TYR A 60 12.95 -18.86 -26.36
N TYR A 61 11.90 -18.63 -25.57
CA TYR A 61 11.44 -17.28 -25.19
C TYR A 61 11.83 -16.87 -23.75
N ASN A 62 12.59 -17.70 -23.03
CA ASN A 62 12.95 -17.51 -21.62
C ASN A 62 11.74 -17.24 -20.71
N ILE A 63 10.69 -18.04 -20.88
CA ILE A 63 9.46 -17.98 -20.09
C ILE A 63 9.50 -19.13 -19.08
N CYS A 64 9.29 -18.83 -17.80
CA CYS A 64 9.22 -19.84 -16.74
C CYS A 64 7.96 -19.63 -15.89
N ASP A 65 7.51 -20.71 -15.24
CA ASP A 65 6.40 -20.64 -14.29
C ASP A 65 6.81 -19.79 -13.08
N ARG A 66 5.99 -18.81 -12.71
CA ARG A 66 6.22 -17.89 -11.58
C ARG A 66 5.00 -17.85 -10.67
N LYS A 67 5.22 -17.75 -9.37
CA LYS A 67 4.16 -17.49 -8.38
C LYS A 67 3.54 -16.12 -8.68
N ILE A 68 2.22 -16.06 -8.76
CA ILE A 68 1.49 -14.80 -8.86
C ILE A 68 1.66 -14.02 -7.55
N THR A 69 2.17 -12.80 -7.64
CA THR A 69 2.41 -11.93 -6.47
C THR A 69 1.33 -10.86 -6.29
N LYS A 70 0.59 -10.53 -7.36
CA LYS A 70 -0.43 -9.47 -7.35
C LYS A 70 -1.51 -9.76 -8.40
N PHE A 71 -2.76 -9.55 -8.02
CA PHE A 71 -3.90 -9.52 -8.94
C PHE A 71 -4.27 -8.06 -9.23
N VAL A 72 -4.47 -7.72 -10.50
CA VAL A 72 -4.80 -6.35 -10.94
C VAL A 72 -6.03 -6.35 -11.84
N THR A 73 -6.79 -5.25 -11.82
CA THR A 73 -7.94 -5.05 -12.70
C THR A 73 -7.53 -4.37 -14.00
N GLU A 74 -8.33 -4.49 -15.06
CA GLU A 74 -8.10 -3.78 -16.32
C GLU A 74 -8.09 -2.25 -16.11
N LYS A 75 -8.99 -1.75 -15.27
CA LYS A 75 -9.03 -0.34 -14.85
C LYS A 75 -7.70 0.08 -14.22
N TYR A 76 -7.14 -0.75 -13.34
CA TYR A 76 -5.83 -0.48 -12.75
C TYR A 76 -4.77 -0.30 -13.84
N LEU A 77 -4.69 -1.19 -14.83
CA LEU A 77 -3.69 -1.11 -15.89
C LEU A 77 -3.82 0.15 -16.74
N LYS A 78 -5.05 0.54 -17.10
CA LYS A 78 -5.31 1.78 -17.86
C LYS A 78 -4.89 3.03 -17.11
N GLU A 79 -5.03 3.03 -15.78
CA GLU A 79 -4.67 4.17 -14.93
C GLU A 79 -3.19 4.22 -14.53
N VAL A 80 -2.39 3.18 -14.80
CA VAL A 80 -0.95 3.17 -14.45
C VAL A 80 -0.20 4.35 -15.06
N PRO A 81 -0.31 4.66 -16.37
CA PRO A 81 0.42 5.77 -16.98
C PRO A 81 0.05 7.12 -16.35
N ASP A 82 -1.23 7.38 -16.15
CA ASP A 82 -1.72 8.63 -15.55
C ASP A 82 -1.32 8.77 -14.08
N ARG A 83 -1.32 7.68 -13.31
CA ARG A 83 -0.81 7.68 -11.94
C ARG A 83 0.69 7.98 -11.91
N LYS A 84 1.46 7.40 -12.83
CA LYS A 84 2.90 7.67 -12.92
C LYS A 84 3.17 9.13 -13.28
N LYS A 85 2.46 9.68 -14.27
CA LYS A 85 2.57 11.09 -14.67
C LYS A 85 2.20 12.04 -13.52
N ARG A 86 1.12 11.76 -12.78
CA ARG A 86 0.73 12.55 -11.59
C ARG A 86 1.77 12.48 -10.48
N ALA A 87 2.33 11.29 -10.23
CA ALA A 87 3.39 11.12 -9.23
C ALA A 87 4.65 11.92 -9.62
N GLU A 88 5.08 11.84 -10.88
CA GLU A 88 6.22 12.61 -11.40
C GLU A 88 5.99 14.13 -11.30
N ALA A 89 4.79 14.61 -11.65
CA ALA A 89 4.42 16.02 -11.50
C ALA A 89 4.45 16.48 -10.04
N CYS A 90 3.92 15.66 -9.11
CA CYS A 90 3.99 15.93 -7.68
C CYS A 90 5.43 16.03 -7.18
N VAL A 91 6.29 15.09 -7.58
CA VAL A 91 7.72 15.11 -7.23
C VAL A 91 8.42 16.36 -7.77
N ALA A 92 8.09 16.82 -8.98
CA ALA A 92 8.63 18.05 -9.53
C ALA A 92 8.28 19.27 -8.67
N VAL A 93 7.01 19.42 -8.28
CA VAL A 93 6.54 20.50 -7.40
C VAL A 93 7.22 20.45 -6.04
N VAL A 94 7.36 19.26 -5.44
CA VAL A 94 8.04 19.11 -4.14
C VAL A 94 9.51 19.52 -4.26
N LYS A 95 10.21 19.09 -5.32
CA LYS A 95 11.63 19.46 -5.55
C LYS A 95 11.81 20.96 -5.72
N GLU A 96 10.93 21.61 -6.48
CA GLU A 96 10.95 23.07 -6.66
C GLU A 96 10.80 23.79 -5.31
N ARG A 97 9.82 23.40 -4.50
CA ARG A 97 9.61 23.97 -3.16
C ARG A 97 10.79 23.71 -2.23
N MET A 98 11.38 22.52 -2.27
CA MET A 98 12.58 22.19 -1.49
C MET A 98 13.77 23.09 -1.85
N GLN A 99 13.91 23.46 -3.13
CA GLN A 99 14.94 24.41 -3.57
C GLN A 99 14.63 25.84 -3.10
N ALA A 100 13.36 26.27 -3.15
CA ALA A 100 12.95 27.61 -2.76
C ALA A 100 13.05 27.88 -1.25
N TYR A 101 12.60 26.94 -0.41
CA TYR A 101 12.56 27.11 1.04
C TYR A 101 13.77 26.52 1.79
N GLY A 102 14.60 25.73 1.11
CA GLY A 102 15.70 25.02 1.74
C GLY A 102 15.25 23.78 2.54
N LYS A 103 16.23 22.93 2.92
CA LYS A 103 15.96 21.63 3.57
C LYS A 103 15.45 21.75 5.00
N ASP A 104 15.69 22.87 5.66
CA ASP A 104 15.29 23.09 7.05
C ASP A 104 13.79 23.38 7.19
N CYS A 105 13.14 23.82 6.12
CA CYS A 105 11.69 24.07 6.06
C CYS A 105 10.89 22.85 5.59
N LEU A 106 11.55 21.74 5.26
CA LEU A 106 10.88 20.48 4.92
C LEU A 106 10.69 19.64 6.18
N TRP A 107 9.49 19.13 6.39
CA TRP A 107 9.17 18.24 7.49
C TRP A 107 8.50 16.98 6.97
N ASN A 108 9.02 15.82 7.36
CA ASN A 108 8.33 14.56 7.21
C ASN A 108 7.56 14.29 8.50
N ALA A 109 6.23 14.29 8.39
CA ALA A 109 5.33 13.95 9.48
C ALA A 109 4.61 12.65 9.11
N ASP A 110 4.63 11.69 10.01
CA ASP A 110 3.87 10.45 9.84
C ASP A 110 3.29 10.01 11.18
N GLN A 111 2.19 9.27 11.12
CA GLN A 111 1.46 8.77 12.26
C GLN A 111 1.73 7.28 12.44
N SER A 112 2.16 6.89 13.63
CA SER A 112 2.43 5.49 13.98
C SER A 112 1.48 5.05 15.08
N GLY A 113 0.87 3.87 14.90
CA GLY A 113 0.06 3.22 15.92
C GLY A 113 0.93 2.49 16.94
N PHE A 114 0.63 2.69 18.23
CA PHE A 114 1.26 2.03 19.35
C PHE A 114 0.20 1.32 20.20
N GLU A 115 0.49 0.09 20.60
CA GLU A 115 -0.32 -0.63 21.57
C GLU A 115 -0.10 -0.01 22.96
N TYR A 116 -1.14 0.04 23.79
CA TYR A 116 -0.96 0.47 25.19
C TYR A 116 -0.10 -0.51 26.00
N GLU A 117 -0.18 -1.80 25.66
CA GLU A 117 0.62 -2.85 26.25
C GLU A 117 1.38 -3.61 25.16
N MET A 118 2.71 -3.64 25.26
CA MET A 118 3.54 -4.35 24.29
C MET A 118 3.47 -5.86 24.48
N ARG A 119 3.41 -6.59 23.37
CA ARG A 119 3.37 -8.05 23.36
C ARG A 119 4.56 -8.66 22.64
N PRO A 120 5.18 -9.72 23.20
CA PRO A 120 5.97 -10.62 22.38
C PRO A 120 5.03 -11.42 21.48
N GLY A 121 5.25 -11.40 20.17
CA GLY A 121 4.39 -12.12 19.21
C GLY A 121 4.47 -13.66 19.34
N ARG A 122 5.39 -14.17 20.17
CA ARG A 122 5.59 -15.59 20.46
C ARG A 122 6.10 -15.73 21.90
N THR A 123 5.72 -16.82 22.56
CA THR A 123 6.31 -17.27 23.82
C THR A 123 6.77 -18.72 23.68
N LEU A 124 7.64 -19.18 24.58
CA LEU A 124 8.07 -20.56 24.63
C LEU A 124 6.97 -21.42 25.27
N ASP A 125 6.60 -22.51 24.61
CA ASP A 125 5.68 -23.52 25.10
C ASP A 125 6.03 -24.88 24.47
N PHE A 126 5.42 -25.96 24.97
CA PHE A 126 5.61 -27.30 24.44
C PHE A 126 5.09 -27.45 23.01
N VAL A 127 5.79 -28.26 22.22
CA VAL A 127 5.39 -28.58 20.84
C VAL A 127 4.03 -29.28 20.85
N GLY A 128 3.07 -28.75 20.09
CA GLY A 128 1.71 -29.29 20.00
C GLY A 128 0.74 -28.75 21.05
N ALA A 129 1.16 -27.80 21.89
CA ALA A 129 0.25 -27.08 22.79
C ALA A 129 -0.88 -26.40 22.00
N LYS A 130 -2.14 -26.70 22.38
CA LYS A 130 -3.33 -26.10 21.74
C LYS A 130 -3.59 -24.67 22.23
N HIS A 131 -3.28 -24.41 23.50
CA HIS A 131 -3.48 -23.12 24.14
C HIS A 131 -2.18 -22.70 24.80
N VAL A 132 -1.66 -21.55 24.35
CA VAL A 132 -0.46 -20.93 24.91
C VAL A 132 -0.92 -19.70 25.66
N LEU A 133 -0.71 -19.68 26.98
CA LEU A 133 -1.16 -18.60 27.85
C LEU A 133 -0.01 -17.62 28.09
N ALA A 134 -0.31 -16.33 28.02
CA ALA A 134 0.61 -15.25 28.37
C ALA A 134 -0.05 -14.33 29.39
N LEU A 135 0.72 -13.91 30.39
CA LEU A 135 0.27 -12.94 31.38
C LEU A 135 0.24 -11.54 30.76
N THR A 136 -0.81 -10.79 31.06
CA THR A 136 -1.00 -9.40 30.64
C THR A 136 -1.48 -8.57 31.82
N GLN A 137 -1.16 -7.27 31.84
CA GLN A 137 -1.68 -6.36 32.85
C GLN A 137 -3.17 -6.14 32.67
N SER A 138 -3.64 -6.02 31.43
CA SER A 138 -5.06 -5.84 31.12
C SER A 138 -5.41 -6.30 29.71
N GLN A 139 -6.42 -7.17 29.61
CA GLN A 139 -6.96 -7.59 28.32
C GLN A 139 -7.52 -6.42 27.49
N ASN A 140 -7.96 -5.34 28.13
CA ASN A 140 -8.51 -4.17 27.42
C ASN A 140 -7.39 -3.33 26.79
N LEU A 141 -6.26 -3.16 27.48
CA LEU A 141 -5.09 -2.44 26.94
C LEU A 141 -4.44 -3.17 25.77
N MET A 142 -4.67 -4.47 25.67
CA MET A 142 -4.19 -5.33 24.60
C MET A 142 -4.98 -5.16 23.29
N ILE A 143 -6.19 -4.61 23.34
CA ILE A 143 -7.03 -4.39 22.15
C ILE A 143 -6.89 -2.94 21.67
N GLN A 144 -6.66 -2.03 22.59
CA GLN A 144 -6.62 -0.61 22.30
C GLN A 144 -5.22 -0.18 21.86
N SER A 145 -5.20 0.80 20.96
CA SER A 145 -3.99 1.47 20.50
C SER A 145 -4.20 2.97 20.55
N TYR A 146 -3.10 3.69 20.64
CA TYR A 146 -3.06 5.13 20.40
C TYR A 146 -2.13 5.39 19.23
N THR A 147 -2.19 6.60 18.72
CA THR A 147 -1.30 7.01 17.64
C THR A 147 -0.42 8.15 18.07
N VAL A 148 0.82 8.12 17.60
CA VAL A 148 1.80 9.17 17.83
C VAL A 148 2.23 9.69 16.47
N MET A 149 2.16 11.00 16.30
CA MET A 149 2.73 11.67 15.14
C MET A 149 4.04 12.34 15.55
N MET A 150 5.10 11.98 14.82
CA MET A 150 6.42 12.56 14.97
C MET A 150 6.79 13.27 13.67
N CYS A 151 7.41 14.44 13.80
CA CYS A 151 7.86 15.24 12.67
C CYS A 151 9.38 15.32 12.67
N VAL A 152 10.01 15.07 11.52
CA VAL A 152 11.47 15.13 11.36
C VAL A 152 11.84 16.00 10.16
N SER A 153 12.82 16.90 10.34
CA SER A 153 13.37 17.68 9.23
C SER A 153 14.61 17.01 8.65
N PRO A 154 14.75 16.92 7.31
CA PRO A 154 15.92 16.35 6.67
C PRO A 154 17.14 17.26 6.70
N GLY A 155 16.97 18.58 6.89
CA GLY A 155 18.08 19.54 6.92
C GLY A 155 18.94 19.37 8.17
N VAL A 156 18.33 19.59 9.33
CA VAL A 156 18.99 19.46 10.64
C VAL A 156 19.01 18.03 11.19
N ARG A 157 18.31 17.07 10.56
CA ARG A 157 18.07 15.71 11.11
C ARG A 157 17.54 15.73 12.55
N LYS A 158 16.74 16.73 12.88
CA LYS A 158 16.15 16.91 14.21
C LYS A 158 14.68 16.57 14.15
N PHE A 159 14.21 15.93 15.21
CA PHE A 159 12.80 15.85 15.50
C PHE A 159 12.29 17.23 15.89
N VAL A 160 11.07 17.55 15.47
CA VAL A 160 10.32 18.63 16.10
C VAL A 160 10.20 18.26 17.58
N PRO A 161 10.52 19.17 18.51
CA PRO A 161 10.50 18.85 19.94
C PRO A 161 9.09 18.58 20.48
N VAL A 162 8.05 18.78 19.66
CA VAL A 162 6.64 18.56 19.98
C VAL A 162 6.19 17.19 19.49
N ILE A 163 5.58 16.42 20.39
CA ILE A 163 4.95 15.14 20.10
C ILE A 163 3.44 15.31 20.09
N PHE A 164 2.78 14.75 19.07
CA PHE A 164 1.33 14.73 18.98
C PHE A 164 0.82 13.32 19.25
N ILE A 165 -0.09 13.18 20.21
CA ILE A 165 -0.73 11.91 20.57
C ILE A 165 -2.22 12.03 20.35
N THR A 166 -2.80 11.07 19.62
CA THR A 166 -4.26 10.92 19.52
C THR A 166 -4.70 9.66 20.24
N LEU A 167 -5.54 9.82 21.26
CA LEU A 167 -6.14 8.74 22.02
C LEU A 167 -7.53 8.41 21.46
N GLN A 168 -7.94 7.16 21.57
CA GLN A 168 -9.28 6.73 21.18
C GLN A 168 -10.28 6.96 22.32
N GLU A 169 -11.30 7.78 22.06
CA GLU A 169 -12.39 8.05 23.02
C GLU A 169 -13.74 7.83 22.34
N PRO A 170 -14.77 7.27 23.01
CA PRO A 170 -16.06 6.94 22.40
C PRO A 170 -16.73 8.11 21.67
N GLU A 171 -16.68 9.30 22.28
CA GLU A 171 -17.25 10.55 21.73
C GLU A 171 -16.20 11.40 21.01
N GLY A 172 -14.97 10.88 20.84
CA GLY A 172 -13.84 11.63 20.29
C GLY A 172 -13.39 12.81 21.14
N ILE A 173 -13.87 12.94 22.36
CA ILE A 173 -13.51 14.00 23.31
C ILE A 173 -13.14 13.40 24.66
N PHE A 174 -12.17 14.02 25.33
CA PHE A 174 -11.83 13.61 26.69
C PHE A 174 -12.95 13.93 27.68
N GLY A 175 -13.29 12.94 28.50
CA GLY A 175 -14.17 13.15 29.66
C GLY A 175 -13.55 14.10 30.71
N PRO A 176 -14.35 14.66 31.62
CA PRO A 176 -13.89 15.63 32.61
C PRO A 176 -12.76 15.12 33.51
N LEU A 177 -12.80 13.84 33.90
CA LEU A 177 -11.78 13.21 34.74
C LEU A 177 -10.45 13.08 33.98
N ALA A 178 -10.48 12.58 32.75
CA ALA A 178 -9.30 12.45 31.90
C ALA A 178 -8.64 13.82 31.69
N LYS A 179 -9.41 14.87 31.37
CA LYS A 179 -8.87 16.24 31.23
C LYS A 179 -8.16 16.77 32.49
N LYS A 180 -8.60 16.33 33.67
CA LYS A 180 -8.04 16.75 34.96
C LYS A 180 -6.77 15.97 35.33
N SER A 181 -6.74 14.66 35.08
CA SER A 181 -5.61 13.78 35.44
C SER A 181 -4.55 13.63 34.34
N MET A 182 -4.86 14.06 33.11
CA MET A 182 -3.96 13.93 31.96
C MET A 182 -2.64 14.67 32.19
N PHE A 183 -1.55 13.96 31.90
CA PHE A 183 -0.22 14.54 31.91
C PHE A 183 -0.11 15.68 30.89
N LYS A 184 0.50 16.79 31.31
CA LYS A 184 0.69 17.97 30.49
C LYS A 184 2.17 18.33 30.48
N ALA A 185 2.71 18.48 29.28
CA ALA A 185 4.04 19.03 29.05
C ALA A 185 3.95 20.06 27.93
N SER A 186 4.84 21.05 27.95
CA SER A 186 4.88 22.10 26.92
C SER A 186 5.14 21.57 25.51
N ASN A 187 5.72 20.38 25.42
CA ASN A 187 6.14 19.74 24.19
C ASN A 187 5.30 18.50 23.85
N LEU A 188 4.12 18.38 24.46
CA LEU A 188 3.19 17.28 24.24
C LEU A 188 1.80 17.84 23.93
N HIS A 189 1.31 17.56 22.73
CA HIS A 189 -0.05 17.85 22.34
C HIS A 189 -0.86 16.54 22.34
N VAL A 190 -1.86 16.46 23.22
CA VAL A 190 -2.71 15.27 23.35
C VAL A 190 -4.13 15.62 22.94
N THR A 191 -4.67 14.86 22.00
CA THR A 191 -6.04 15.00 21.49
C THR A 191 -6.75 13.65 21.49
N ALA A 192 -8.07 13.68 21.30
CA ALA A 192 -8.92 12.50 21.25
C ALA A 192 -9.61 12.40 19.89
N SER A 193 -9.89 11.18 19.44
CA SER A 193 -10.81 10.93 18.33
C SER A 193 -11.53 9.60 18.50
N THR A 194 -12.63 9.40 17.80
CA THR A 194 -13.41 8.14 17.87
C THR A 194 -12.63 6.93 17.36
N SER A 195 -11.67 7.15 16.47
CA SER A 195 -10.83 6.11 15.88
C SER A 195 -9.43 6.01 16.48
N GLY A 196 -9.05 6.94 17.36
CA GLY A 196 -7.67 7.08 17.81
C GLY A 196 -6.70 7.55 16.72
N MET A 197 -7.19 7.91 15.52
CA MET A 197 -6.41 8.49 14.43
C MET A 197 -6.59 10.00 14.35
N MET A 198 -5.64 10.69 13.74
CA MET A 198 -5.70 12.14 13.56
C MET A 198 -6.62 12.48 12.39
N THR A 199 -7.60 13.36 12.62
CA THR A 199 -8.53 13.84 11.58
C THR A 199 -7.94 15.05 10.87
N LYS A 200 -8.41 15.32 9.64
CA LYS A 200 -7.95 16.47 8.82
C LYS A 200 -8.12 17.82 9.51
N GLU A 201 -9.08 17.92 10.40
CA GLU A 201 -9.38 19.12 11.19
C GLU A 201 -8.21 19.49 12.13
N LEU A 202 -7.41 18.51 12.56
CA LEU A 202 -6.26 18.70 13.43
C LEU A 202 -4.97 19.09 12.69
N TYR A 203 -4.96 19.06 11.35
CA TYR A 203 -3.78 19.44 10.54
C TYR A 203 -3.67 20.96 10.31
N ILE A 204 -4.65 21.74 10.74
CA ILE A 204 -4.75 23.18 10.50
C ILE A 204 -4.66 23.91 11.84
N GLU A 205 -3.44 24.05 12.34
CA GLU A 205 -3.01 25.17 13.21
C GLU A 205 -1.64 25.66 12.77
#